data_AF-A0A8W8JIA2-F1
#
_entry.id   AF-A0A8W8JIA2-F1
#
_cell.length_a   1.000
_cell.length_b   1.000
_cell.length_c   1.000
_cell.angle_alpha   90.00
_cell.angle_beta   90.00
_cell.angle_gamma   90.00
#
_symmetry.space_group_name_H-M   'P 1'
#
loop_
_entity.id
_entity.type
_entity.pdbx_description
1 polymer ?
#
loop_
_entity_poly.entity_id
_entity_poly.type
_entity_poly.pdbx_seq_one_letter_code
_entity_poly.pdbx_strand_id
1 'polypeptide(L)'
;SECSEPYPSLTNGHLSVRTFSPITATYVCNSGYTGVGPVNKITCPPGGTWSAMSYTCYPPVHGGWGGWSAWETCPVTCGGGYHSRQRSCNNPSPNYGGNNCGGLSNETVACNTDGCPIDGRWSLWSQWSECTCLNPVHATRSRSCNNPTPMYGGLPCAGDSTENKGCFISGCIPG
;
A
#
# COMPACT_ATOMS: atom_id res chain seq x y z
N SER A 1 -63.29 25.18 -1.24
CA SER A 1 -62.69 24.42 -2.35
C SER A 1 -61.79 23.38 -1.73
N GLU A 2 -62.15 22.11 -1.84
CA GLU A 2 -61.25 21.03 -1.47
C GLU A 2 -60.07 21.04 -2.46
N CYS A 3 -58.86 20.92 -1.94
CA CYS A 3 -57.69 20.70 -2.77
C CYS A 3 -57.85 19.30 -3.38
N SER A 4 -58.38 19.23 -4.61
CA SER A 4 -58.52 17.97 -5.32
C SER A 4 -57.11 17.52 -5.72
N GLU A 5 -56.74 16.32 -5.30
CA GLU A 5 -55.45 15.71 -5.62
C GLU A 5 -55.22 15.69 -7.14
N PRO A 6 -53.97 15.94 -7.54
CA PRO A 6 -53.24 14.88 -8.21
C PRO A 6 -52.24 14.36 -7.19
N TYR A 7 -52.32 13.07 -6.88
CA TYR A 7 -51.19 12.38 -6.25
C TYR A 7 -49.93 12.83 -6.98
N PRO A 8 -48.90 13.36 -6.29
CA PRO A 8 -47.67 13.72 -6.96
C PRO A 8 -47.18 12.47 -7.71
N SER A 9 -47.17 12.55 -9.05
CA SER A 9 -46.65 11.49 -9.90
C SER A 9 -45.15 11.40 -9.67
N LEU A 10 -44.71 10.38 -8.96
CA LEU A 10 -43.30 10.17 -8.63
C LEU A 10 -42.59 9.54 -9.81
N THR A 11 -41.55 10.21 -10.29
CA THR A 11 -40.62 9.65 -11.27
C THR A 11 -39.53 8.78 -10.65
N ASN A 12 -39.30 8.85 -9.31
CA ASN A 12 -38.36 7.98 -8.57
C ASN A 12 -38.63 7.99 -7.03
N GLY A 13 -39.11 6.86 -6.48
CA GLY A 13 -39.20 6.58 -5.02
C GLY A 13 -40.61 6.31 -4.45
N HIS A 14 -40.69 5.81 -3.20
CA HIS A 14 -41.94 5.65 -2.43
C HIS A 14 -41.99 6.66 -1.25
N LEU A 15 -42.99 7.53 -1.26
CA LEU A 15 -43.29 8.54 -0.24
C LEU A 15 -44.42 8.08 0.68
N SER A 16 -44.40 8.51 1.94
CA SER A 16 -45.55 8.43 2.85
C SER A 16 -46.01 9.82 3.28
N VAL A 17 -47.33 10.00 3.38
CA VAL A 17 -47.95 11.23 3.89
C VAL A 17 -47.86 11.21 5.41
N ARG A 18 -47.22 12.23 6.03
CA ARG A 18 -47.09 12.30 7.49
C ARG A 18 -48.19 13.11 8.17
N THR A 19 -48.59 14.22 7.57
CA THR A 19 -49.56 15.14 8.16
C THR A 19 -50.36 15.78 7.05
N PHE A 20 -51.68 15.80 7.23
CA PHE A 20 -52.61 16.46 6.33
C PHE A 20 -53.39 17.52 7.11
N SER A 21 -53.28 18.75 6.65
CA SER A 21 -54.05 19.91 7.09
C SER A 21 -54.76 20.48 5.86
N PRO A 22 -55.89 21.22 5.99
CA PRO A 22 -56.69 21.66 4.83
C PRO A 22 -55.92 22.43 3.75
N ILE A 23 -54.77 23.01 4.11
CA ILE A 23 -53.93 23.83 3.24
C ILE A 23 -52.47 23.37 3.16
N THR A 24 -52.10 22.26 3.82
CA THR A 24 -50.70 21.82 3.93
C THR A 24 -50.59 20.30 3.97
N ALA A 25 -49.75 19.74 3.11
CA ALA A 25 -49.33 18.33 3.14
C ALA A 25 -47.81 18.22 3.33
N THR A 26 -47.39 17.33 4.24
CA THR A 26 -45.98 17.02 4.48
C THR A 26 -45.68 15.58 4.08
N TYR A 27 -44.66 15.40 3.23
CA TYR A 27 -44.26 14.10 2.69
C TYR A 27 -42.86 13.74 3.14
N VAL A 28 -42.63 12.44 3.35
CA VAL A 28 -41.33 11.92 3.77
C VAL A 28 -40.98 10.65 3.04
N CYS A 29 -39.69 10.47 2.77
CA CYS A 29 -39.22 9.22 2.21
C CYS A 29 -39.46 8.05 3.18
N ASN A 30 -39.76 6.90 2.60
CA ASN A 30 -39.87 5.65 3.35
C ASN A 30 -38.54 5.27 4.01
N SER A 31 -38.61 4.35 4.98
CA SER A 31 -37.42 3.85 5.69
C SER A 31 -36.35 3.37 4.69
N GLY A 32 -35.11 3.82 4.91
CA GLY A 32 -33.97 3.52 4.05
C GLY A 32 -33.79 4.46 2.85
N TYR A 33 -34.70 5.39 2.56
CA TYR A 33 -34.52 6.35 1.47
C TYR A 33 -34.10 7.72 1.99
N THR A 34 -33.24 8.41 1.24
CA THR A 34 -32.80 9.77 1.57
C THR A 34 -33.49 10.79 0.68
N GLY A 35 -34.11 11.79 1.29
CA GLY A 35 -34.78 12.89 0.59
C GLY A 35 -33.84 14.03 0.26
N VAL A 36 -33.84 14.47 -1.00
CA VAL A 36 -33.08 15.63 -1.46
C VAL A 36 -34.03 16.62 -2.14
N GLY A 37 -34.04 17.87 -1.68
CA GLY A 37 -34.86 18.94 -2.24
C GLY A 37 -35.07 20.10 -1.26
N PRO A 38 -35.45 21.28 -1.76
CA PRO A 38 -35.55 22.50 -0.95
C PRO A 38 -36.78 22.55 -0.04
N VAL A 39 -37.80 21.69 -0.23
CA VAL A 39 -39.01 21.72 0.60
C VAL A 39 -39.70 20.35 0.63
N ASN A 40 -40.08 19.88 1.81
CA ASN A 40 -40.88 18.66 2.06
C ASN A 40 -42.37 18.97 2.34
N LYS A 41 -42.78 20.22 2.10
CA LYS A 41 -44.06 20.80 2.50
C LYS A 41 -44.71 21.46 1.30
N ILE A 42 -45.90 20.99 0.92
CA ILE A 42 -46.72 21.59 -0.15
C ILE A 42 -47.79 22.46 0.52
N THR A 43 -47.95 23.70 0.06
CA THR A 43 -48.92 24.67 0.61
C THR A 43 -49.82 25.23 -0.49
N CYS A 44 -51.14 25.24 -0.27
CA CYS A 44 -52.12 25.85 -1.17
C CYS A 44 -52.63 27.20 -0.64
N PRO A 45 -52.53 28.30 -1.41
CA PRO A 45 -53.18 29.56 -1.04
C PRO A 45 -54.70 29.48 -1.25
N PRO A 46 -55.51 30.26 -0.50
CA PRO A 46 -56.94 30.40 -0.76
C PRO A 46 -57.17 30.97 -2.17
N GLY A 47 -57.73 30.15 -3.08
CA GLY A 47 -57.96 30.53 -4.49
C GLY A 47 -56.71 30.48 -5.40
N GLY A 48 -55.60 29.90 -4.95
CA GLY A 48 -54.31 29.91 -5.65
C GLY A 48 -53.86 28.59 -6.29
N THR A 49 -52.77 28.67 -7.04
CA THR A 49 -52.04 27.57 -7.69
C THR A 49 -51.05 26.88 -6.74
N TRP A 50 -50.72 25.61 -6.99
CA TRP A 50 -49.75 24.84 -6.20
C TRP A 50 -48.33 25.41 -6.33
N SER A 51 -47.63 25.62 -5.22
CA SER A 51 -46.18 25.89 -5.18
C SER A 51 -45.43 24.65 -4.70
N ALA A 52 -45.33 23.64 -5.56
CA ALA A 52 -44.48 22.48 -5.31
C ALA A 52 -43.06 22.76 -5.81
N MET A 53 -42.07 22.75 -4.93
CA MET A 53 -40.69 22.46 -5.34
C MET A 53 -40.47 20.95 -5.26
N SER A 54 -39.78 20.38 -6.25
CA SER A 54 -39.60 18.94 -6.38
C SER A 54 -38.82 18.34 -5.20
N TYR A 55 -39.39 17.31 -4.59
CA TYR A 55 -38.72 16.44 -3.61
C TYR A 55 -38.49 15.06 -4.24
N THR A 56 -37.24 14.59 -4.23
CA THR A 56 -36.86 13.28 -4.80
C THR A 56 -36.33 12.36 -3.71
N CYS A 57 -36.79 11.11 -3.69
CA CYS A 57 -36.28 10.07 -2.80
C CYS A 57 -35.30 9.17 -3.55
N TYR A 58 -34.05 9.12 -3.09
CA TYR A 58 -33.04 8.22 -3.64
C TYR A 58 -32.85 6.98 -2.77
N PRO A 59 -32.72 5.78 -3.36
CA PRO A 59 -32.32 4.60 -2.62
C PRO A 59 -30.86 4.72 -2.15
N PRO A 60 -30.45 3.97 -1.10
CA PRO A 60 -29.06 3.92 -0.66
C PRO A 60 -28.14 3.49 -1.79
N VAL A 61 -27.00 4.17 -1.92
CA VAL A 61 -25.90 3.74 -2.77
C VAL A 61 -24.79 3.25 -1.86
N HIS A 62 -24.61 1.93 -1.80
CA HIS A 62 -23.53 1.33 -1.04
C HIS A 62 -22.19 1.59 -1.74
N GLY A 63 -21.15 1.86 -0.94
CA GLY A 63 -19.81 2.08 -1.43
C GLY A 63 -19.22 0.83 -2.08
N GLY A 64 -18.61 1.02 -3.24
CA GLY A 64 -17.79 0.01 -3.91
C GLY A 64 -16.33 0.44 -3.95
N TRP A 65 -15.43 -0.52 -3.77
CA TRP A 65 -14.00 -0.27 -3.89
C TRP A 65 -13.66 0.08 -5.35
N GLY A 66 -12.95 1.20 -5.51
CA GLY A 66 -12.18 1.47 -6.71
C GLY A 66 -11.03 0.47 -6.86
N GLY A 67 -10.38 0.51 -8.02
CA GLY A 67 -9.16 -0.26 -8.27
C GLY A 67 -8.06 0.12 -7.28
N TRP A 68 -7.20 -0.86 -6.97
CA TRP A 68 -5.96 -0.58 -6.25
C TRP A 68 -5.05 0.31 -7.10
N SER A 69 -4.34 1.22 -6.43
CA SER A 69 -3.20 1.91 -7.02
C SER A 69 -2.10 0.92 -7.39
N ALA A 70 -1.17 1.36 -8.23
CA ALA A 70 0.11 0.67 -8.34
C ALA A 70 0.78 0.58 -6.96
N TRP A 71 1.58 -0.46 -6.78
CA TRP A 71 2.50 -0.54 -5.64
C TRP A 71 3.50 0.60 -5.70
N GLU A 72 3.76 1.19 -4.54
CA GLU A 72 4.91 2.07 -4.36
C GLU A 72 6.21 1.30 -4.63
N THR A 73 7.23 2.04 -5.05
CA THR A 73 8.58 1.49 -5.17
C THR A 73 9.12 1.11 -3.80
N CYS A 74 9.76 -0.05 -3.70
CA CYS A 74 10.43 -0.44 -2.47
C CYS A 74 11.54 0.57 -2.15
N PRO A 75 11.64 1.07 -0.90
CA PRO A 75 12.62 2.09 -0.53
C PRO A 75 14.06 1.56 -0.49
N VAL A 76 14.21 0.24 -0.43
CA VAL A 76 15.50 -0.45 -0.42
C VAL A 76 15.56 -1.41 -1.58
N THR A 77 16.77 -1.74 -2.06
CA THR A 77 16.99 -2.74 -3.10
C THR A 77 17.38 -4.11 -2.54
N CYS A 78 17.74 -4.18 -1.25
CA CYS A 78 18.10 -5.38 -0.50
C CYS A 78 17.92 -5.12 1.00
N GLY A 79 18.06 -6.15 1.82
CA GLY A 79 18.01 -6.07 3.29
C GLY A 79 16.60 -6.03 3.87
N GLY A 80 15.57 -6.11 3.04
CA GLY A 80 14.17 -6.07 3.43
C GLY A 80 13.66 -4.65 3.65
N GLY A 81 12.56 -4.32 2.98
CA GLY A 81 11.78 -3.12 3.21
C GLY A 81 10.29 -3.42 3.12
N TYR A 82 9.49 -2.36 3.11
CA TYR A 82 8.05 -2.44 2.90
C TYR A 82 7.62 -1.45 1.83
N HIS A 83 6.65 -1.84 1.03
CA HIS A 83 5.96 -0.95 0.10
C HIS A 83 4.46 -1.05 0.28
N SER A 84 3.75 -0.01 -0.14
CA SER A 84 2.31 0.06 0.06
C SER A 84 1.55 0.33 -1.23
N ARG A 85 0.25 0.05 -1.21
CA ARG A 85 -0.72 0.49 -2.22
C ARG A 85 -2.02 0.88 -1.54
N GLN A 86 -2.81 1.69 -2.22
CA GLN A 86 -4.06 2.24 -1.67
C GLN A 86 -5.21 2.08 -2.66
N ARG A 87 -6.44 2.07 -2.15
CA ARG A 87 -7.66 2.13 -2.94
C ARG A 87 -8.68 3.04 -2.27
N SER A 88 -9.56 3.60 -3.07
CA SER A 88 -10.62 4.50 -2.57
C SER A 88 -11.99 3.85 -2.68
N CYS A 89 -12.88 4.16 -1.74
CA CYS A 89 -14.27 3.71 -1.76
C CYS A 89 -15.11 4.66 -2.63
N ASN A 90 -14.88 4.63 -3.94
CA ASN A 90 -15.44 5.61 -4.89
C ASN A 90 -16.05 4.99 -6.15
N ASN A 91 -16.19 3.66 -6.21
CA ASN A 91 -16.72 2.97 -7.38
C ASN A 91 -17.88 2.01 -7.03
N PRO A 92 -19.07 2.52 -6.66
CA PRO A 92 -19.43 3.93 -6.52
C PRO A 92 -19.09 4.48 -5.13
N SER A 93 -19.06 5.81 -4.97
CA SER A 93 -18.99 6.43 -3.64
C SER A 93 -20.28 6.17 -2.85
N PRO A 94 -20.21 5.84 -1.55
CA PRO A 94 -21.37 5.72 -0.70
C PRO A 94 -22.21 7.01 -0.72
N ASN A 95 -23.52 6.87 -0.90
CA ASN A 95 -24.44 8.01 -0.92
C ASN A 95 -25.82 7.63 -0.38
N TYR A 96 -26.63 8.62 -0.05
CA TYR A 96 -28.04 8.45 0.37
C TYR A 96 -28.22 7.48 1.54
N GLY A 97 -27.27 7.49 2.50
CA GLY A 97 -27.29 6.59 3.66
C GLY A 97 -26.77 5.18 3.40
N GLY A 98 -26.14 4.94 2.24
CA GLY A 98 -25.49 3.67 1.94
C GLY A 98 -24.21 3.42 2.76
N ASN A 99 -23.96 2.15 3.04
CA ASN A 99 -22.78 1.69 3.78
C ASN A 99 -21.44 2.06 3.10
N ASN A 100 -20.42 2.34 3.91
CA ASN A 100 -19.03 2.42 3.45
C ASN A 100 -18.50 1.04 3.03
N CYS A 101 -17.41 1.05 2.25
CA CYS A 101 -16.73 -0.17 1.84
C CYS A 101 -16.14 -0.91 3.05
N GLY A 102 -16.33 -2.23 3.10
CA GLY A 102 -15.71 -3.09 4.11
C GLY A 102 -14.28 -3.50 3.74
N GLY A 103 -13.40 -3.56 4.73
CA GLY A 103 -12.00 -3.96 4.58
C GLY A 103 -11.01 -2.79 4.58
N LEU A 104 -9.73 -3.09 4.31
CA LEU A 104 -8.67 -2.09 4.35
C LEU A 104 -8.62 -1.26 3.06
N SER A 105 -8.40 0.05 3.20
CA SER A 105 -8.10 0.97 2.10
C SER A 105 -6.63 0.98 1.70
N ASN A 106 -5.76 0.46 2.57
CA ASN A 106 -4.31 0.44 2.39
C ASN A 106 -3.80 -0.98 2.62
N GLU A 107 -2.80 -1.36 1.83
CA GLU A 107 -2.13 -2.65 1.94
C GLU A 107 -0.62 -2.41 1.95
N THR A 108 0.08 -3.09 2.85
CA THR A 108 1.54 -2.98 3.01
C THR A 108 2.13 -4.38 3.01
N VAL A 109 3.15 -4.60 2.17
CA VAL A 109 3.80 -5.91 1.99
C VAL A 109 5.32 -5.74 2.03
N ALA A 110 6.02 -6.80 2.45
CA ALA A 110 7.48 -6.82 2.44
C ALA A 110 8.02 -6.86 1.00
N CYS A 111 9.11 -6.14 0.76
CA CYS A 111 9.78 -6.07 -0.53
C CYS A 111 11.30 -6.18 -0.37
N ASN A 112 11.98 -6.68 -1.41
CA ASN A 112 13.44 -6.81 -1.47
C ASN A 112 14.07 -7.44 -0.22
N THR A 113 13.53 -8.60 0.17
CA THR A 113 13.88 -9.35 1.38
C THR A 113 15.23 -10.07 1.31
N ASP A 114 15.85 -10.13 0.13
CA ASP A 114 17.16 -10.72 -0.03
C ASP A 114 18.22 -9.90 0.72
N GLY A 115 19.21 -10.58 1.31
CA GLY A 115 20.30 -9.92 2.01
C GLY A 115 21.10 -8.99 1.08
N CYS A 116 21.64 -7.91 1.63
CA CYS A 116 22.51 -7.03 0.86
C CYS A 116 23.87 -7.67 0.60
N PRO A 117 24.48 -7.45 -0.58
CA PRO A 117 25.82 -7.93 -0.89
C PRO A 117 26.82 -7.53 0.20
N ILE A 118 27.55 -8.51 0.72
CA ILE A 118 28.66 -8.29 1.66
C ILE A 118 29.93 -8.68 0.93
N ASP A 119 30.77 -7.70 0.61
CA ASP A 119 32.05 -7.95 -0.02
C ASP A 119 33.03 -8.60 0.96
N GLY A 120 33.74 -9.61 0.47
CA GLY A 120 34.78 -10.27 1.22
C GLY A 120 35.93 -9.35 1.55
N ARG A 121 36.46 -9.48 2.77
CA ARG A 121 37.71 -8.83 3.14
C ARG A 121 38.66 -9.82 3.79
N TRP A 122 39.94 -9.57 3.52
CA TRP A 122 41.01 -10.37 4.06
C TRP A 122 41.09 -10.25 5.58
N SER A 123 41.35 -11.39 6.24
CA SER A 123 41.90 -11.41 7.58
C SER A 123 43.27 -10.74 7.61
N LEU A 124 43.78 -10.49 8.82
CA LEU A 124 45.20 -10.22 8.97
C LEU A 124 46.00 -11.40 8.41
N TRP A 125 47.17 -11.08 7.85
CA TRP A 125 48.15 -12.09 7.49
C TRP A 125 48.59 -12.87 8.72
N SER A 126 48.83 -14.17 8.55
CA SER A 126 49.56 -14.95 9.53
C SER A 126 50.96 -14.38 9.76
N GLN A 127 51.59 -14.77 10.86
CA GLN A 127 53.04 -14.65 10.95
C GLN A 127 53.71 -15.44 9.82
N TRP A 128 54.91 -15.03 9.44
CA TRP A 128 55.73 -15.77 8.49
C TRP A 128 56.04 -17.14 9.07
N SER A 129 55.97 -18.18 8.24
CA SER A 129 56.50 -19.49 8.59
C SER A 129 58.03 -19.43 8.77
N GLU A 130 58.58 -20.48 9.35
CA GLU A 130 60.01 -20.76 9.19
C GLU A 130 60.35 -20.95 7.70
N CYS A 131 61.61 -20.73 7.38
CA CYS A 131 62.13 -20.93 6.03
C CYS A 131 62.10 -22.42 5.65
N THR A 132 61.76 -22.70 4.40
CA THR A 132 61.67 -24.06 3.87
C THR A 132 62.72 -24.29 2.79
N CYS A 133 63.37 -25.45 2.77
CA CYS A 133 64.33 -25.87 1.72
C CYS A 133 63.66 -26.22 0.38
N LEU A 134 62.61 -25.47 -0.01
CA LEU A 134 62.05 -25.54 -1.35
C LEU A 134 62.95 -24.76 -2.32
N ASN A 135 62.81 -25.00 -3.63
CA ASN A 135 63.59 -24.32 -4.66
C ASN A 135 62.65 -23.39 -5.45
N PRO A 136 62.66 -22.05 -5.21
CA PRO A 136 63.58 -21.28 -4.37
C PRO A 136 63.24 -21.29 -2.87
N VAL A 137 64.26 -21.10 -2.03
CA VAL A 137 64.11 -21.08 -0.57
C VAL A 137 63.27 -19.87 -0.15
N HIS A 138 62.18 -20.13 0.56
CA HIS A 138 61.25 -19.09 0.98
C HIS A 138 60.57 -19.41 2.32
N ALA A 139 60.11 -18.34 2.97
CA ALA A 139 59.10 -18.39 4.02
C ALA A 139 57.74 -18.00 3.40
N THR A 140 56.68 -18.59 3.91
CA THR A 140 55.32 -18.38 3.42
C THR A 140 54.45 -17.81 4.53
N ARG A 141 53.53 -16.92 4.18
CA ARG A 141 52.42 -16.52 5.06
C ARG A 141 51.09 -16.63 4.32
N SER A 142 50.01 -16.77 5.06
CA SER A 142 48.67 -16.95 4.51
C SER A 142 47.65 -16.03 5.19
N ARG A 143 46.57 -15.72 4.49
CA ARG A 143 45.40 -15.01 4.99
C ARG A 143 44.12 -15.67 4.47
N SER A 144 43.02 -15.47 5.18
CA SER A 144 41.70 -16.02 4.83
C SER A 144 40.72 -14.92 4.44
N CYS A 145 39.86 -15.16 3.46
CA CYS A 145 38.82 -14.23 3.04
C CYS A 145 37.58 -14.39 3.93
N ASN A 146 37.69 -13.99 5.19
CA ASN A 146 36.67 -14.25 6.21
C ASN A 146 36.41 -13.07 7.17
N ASN A 147 36.88 -11.86 6.85
CA ASN A 147 36.75 -10.70 7.74
C ASN A 147 36.14 -9.45 7.07
N PRO A 148 34.94 -9.53 6.46
CA PRO A 148 33.97 -10.63 6.53
C PRO A 148 34.10 -11.62 5.35
N THR A 149 33.44 -12.77 5.46
CA THR A 149 33.25 -13.70 4.34
C THR A 149 32.27 -13.09 3.33
N PRO A 150 32.53 -13.18 2.01
CA PRO A 150 31.55 -12.74 1.01
C PRO A 150 30.19 -13.41 1.20
N MET A 151 29.11 -12.63 1.17
CA MET A 151 27.73 -13.13 1.27
C MET A 151 26.80 -12.39 0.32
N TYR A 152 25.65 -13.01 0.01
CA TYR A 152 24.56 -12.42 -0.78
C TYR A 152 25.03 -11.83 -2.13
N GLY A 153 25.96 -12.51 -2.81
CA GLY A 153 26.50 -12.06 -4.09
C GLY A 153 27.55 -10.94 -4.00
N GLY A 154 28.06 -10.64 -2.81
CA GLY A 154 29.20 -9.73 -2.64
C GLY A 154 30.49 -10.25 -3.28
N LEU A 155 31.40 -9.32 -3.56
CA LEU A 155 32.62 -9.60 -4.29
C LEU A 155 33.58 -10.48 -3.49
N PRO A 156 34.32 -11.41 -4.15
CA PRO A 156 35.39 -12.14 -3.49
C PRO A 156 36.56 -11.21 -3.15
N CYS A 157 37.41 -11.63 -2.21
CA CYS A 157 38.61 -10.87 -1.90
C CYS A 157 39.57 -10.82 -3.10
N ALA A 158 40.02 -9.62 -3.46
CA ALA A 158 41.00 -9.43 -4.53
C ALA A 158 42.44 -9.72 -4.05
N GLY A 159 43.23 -10.39 -4.89
CA GLY A 159 44.64 -10.73 -4.66
C GLY A 159 44.86 -12.13 -4.07
N ASP A 160 46.13 -12.46 -3.80
CA ASP A 160 46.49 -13.82 -3.37
C ASP A 160 46.22 -14.06 -1.89
N SER A 161 45.84 -15.30 -1.55
CA SER A 161 45.69 -15.77 -0.16
C SER A 161 47.02 -16.13 0.51
N THR A 162 48.09 -16.24 -0.30
CA THR A 162 49.39 -16.74 0.12
C THR A 162 50.47 -15.82 -0.45
N GLU A 163 51.49 -15.54 0.36
CA GLU A 163 52.64 -14.73 -0.05
C GLU A 163 53.93 -15.41 0.35
N ASN A 164 54.92 -15.33 -0.53
CA ASN A 164 56.24 -15.91 -0.34
C ASN A 164 57.29 -14.80 -0.23
N LYS A 165 58.21 -14.95 0.74
CA LYS A 165 59.37 -14.06 0.91
C LYS A 165 60.64 -14.90 0.92
N GLY A 166 61.62 -14.49 0.11
CA GLY A 166 62.93 -15.12 0.10
C GLY A 166 63.63 -15.03 1.46
N CYS A 167 64.37 -16.08 1.80
CA CYS A 167 65.16 -16.14 3.02
C CYS A 167 66.32 -17.14 2.90
N PHE A 168 67.19 -17.19 3.91
CA PHE A 168 68.41 -18.01 3.90
C PHE A 168 68.39 -19.06 5.02
N ILE A 169 68.60 -20.32 4.64
CA ILE A 169 68.89 -21.43 5.55
C ILE A 169 70.20 -22.09 5.14
N SER A 170 71.09 -22.30 6.10
CA SER A 170 72.33 -23.04 5.93
C SER A 170 72.03 -24.53 5.67
N GLY A 171 72.51 -25.07 4.55
CA GLY A 171 72.43 -26.50 4.23
C GLY A 171 71.31 -26.93 3.26
N CYS A 172 70.48 -26.00 2.76
CA CYS A 172 69.59 -26.31 1.64
C CYS A 172 70.39 -26.23 0.33
N ILE A 173 70.52 -27.34 -0.39
CA ILE A 173 71.11 -27.35 -1.75
C ILE A 173 69.95 -27.34 -2.75
N PRO A 174 69.85 -26.33 -3.63
CA PRO A 174 68.91 -26.40 -4.73
C PRO A 174 69.34 -27.53 -5.68
N GLY A 175 68.46 -28.53 -5.83
CA GLY A 175 68.64 -29.65 -6.74
C GLY A 175 68.47 -29.25 -8.19
#